data_AF-A0A7X0NUT0-F1
#
_entry.id   AF-A0A7X0NUT0-F1
#
_cell.length_a   1.000
_cell.length_b   1.000
_cell.length_c   1.000
_cell.angle_alpha   90.00
_cell.angle_beta   90.00
_cell.angle_gamma   90.00
#
_symmetry.space_group_name_H-M   'P 1'
#
loop_
_entity.id
_entity.type
_entity.pdbx_description
1 polymer ?
#
loop_
_entity_poly.entity_id
_entity_poly.type
_entity_poly.pdbx_seq_one_letter_code
_entity_poly.pdbx_strand_id
1 'polypeptide(L)'
;MTGRIAGLDGRAGGGRASRRIEPRVAVAVLVLVGMVLVHWLATVFVSTPQVRVAGEPAGLPSWLTWPVQLAALTVLAGGHASDRRVPRSVVTFLLAWVAGLVVLLANGYSRDVVWQVLLVVLEPLPYVAAYLFIVAGRPGGGFGVAGGTDGDGRVAGRPARLGGRFALPVFLWHQTVPVIVALATTRLGPLPGLNAVPTASGWWPARLAWLPVLAAVLAGLVALAEGAGRGRPAR
;
A
#
# COMPACT_ATOMS: atom_id res chain seq x y z
N MET A 1 -18.32 34.11 -58.56
CA MET A 1 -17.33 33.07 -58.92
C MET A 1 -15.97 33.48 -58.38
N THR A 2 -15.63 33.02 -57.17
CA THR A 2 -14.31 33.07 -56.51
C THR A 2 -14.53 32.29 -55.21
N GLY A 3 -14.29 30.98 -55.14
CA GLY A 3 -12.99 30.34 -55.24
C GLY A 3 -12.45 30.06 -53.82
N ARG A 4 -13.14 29.22 -53.04
CA ARG A 4 -12.75 28.82 -51.67
C ARG A 4 -12.48 27.31 -51.65
N ILE A 5 -11.25 26.90 -51.94
CA ILE A 5 -10.71 25.58 -51.61
C ILE A 5 -9.19 25.75 -51.41
N ALA A 6 -8.72 25.60 -50.17
CA ALA A 6 -7.38 25.11 -49.82
C ALA A 6 -7.20 25.23 -48.29
N GLY A 7 -6.82 24.14 -47.62
CA GLY A 7 -6.42 24.17 -46.21
C GLY A 7 -6.91 23.02 -45.35
N LEU A 8 -7.12 21.82 -45.92
CA LEU A 8 -7.14 20.58 -45.13
C LEU A 8 -5.76 19.91 -45.28
N ASP A 9 -4.80 20.35 -44.48
CA ASP A 9 -3.57 19.59 -44.24
C ASP A 9 -2.97 19.99 -42.89
N GLY A 10 -2.73 19.02 -42.01
CA GLY A 10 -2.01 19.25 -40.76
C GLY A 10 -2.63 18.65 -39.49
N ARG A 11 -3.36 17.53 -39.57
CA ARG A 11 -3.74 16.75 -38.38
C ARG A 11 -3.17 15.34 -38.41
N ALA A 12 -1.85 15.25 -38.56
CA ALA A 12 -1.08 14.03 -38.36
C ALA A 12 0.17 14.31 -37.52
N GLY A 13 0.01 15.10 -36.46
CA GLY A 13 1.01 15.26 -35.39
C GLY A 13 0.65 14.39 -34.20
N GLY A 14 0.49 13.08 -34.41
CA GLY A 14 0.33 12.08 -33.35
C GLY A 14 1.66 11.91 -32.61
N GLY A 15 2.09 12.98 -31.93
CA GLY A 15 3.21 12.94 -31.01
C GLY A 15 2.91 11.87 -29.97
N ARG A 16 3.60 10.74 -30.10
CA ARG A 16 3.71 9.71 -29.08
C ARG A 16 4.39 10.38 -27.89
N ALA A 17 3.60 11.15 -27.12
CA ALA A 17 4.03 11.79 -25.90
C ALA A 17 4.55 10.65 -25.03
N SER A 18 5.88 10.55 -24.96
CA SER A 18 6.50 9.58 -24.07
C SER A 18 5.96 9.94 -22.71
N ARG A 19 5.18 9.02 -22.12
CA ARG A 19 4.70 9.16 -20.75
C ARG A 19 5.94 9.05 -19.86
N ARG A 20 6.75 10.10 -19.80
CA ARG A 20 7.75 10.24 -18.74
C ARG A 20 6.94 10.26 -17.45
N ILE A 21 7.16 9.21 -16.66
CA ILE A 21 6.66 9.18 -15.30
C ILE A 21 7.30 10.38 -14.61
N GLU A 22 6.46 11.23 -14.04
CA GLU A 22 6.91 12.39 -13.30
C GLU A 22 7.87 11.92 -12.18
N PRO A 23 9.08 12.50 -12.04
CA PRO A 23 10.11 11.99 -11.12
C PRO A 23 9.61 11.77 -9.70
N ARG A 24 8.70 12.64 -9.23
CA ARG A 24 8.04 12.51 -7.91
C ARG A 24 7.23 11.23 -7.76
N VAL A 25 6.54 10.80 -8.80
CA VAL A 25 5.75 9.56 -8.81
C VAL A 25 6.67 8.35 -8.81
N ALA A 26 7.76 8.39 -9.57
CA ALA A 26 8.75 7.33 -9.56
C ALA A 26 9.35 7.15 -8.16
N VAL A 27 9.72 8.25 -7.49
CA VAL A 27 10.20 8.23 -6.10
C VAL A 27 9.13 7.67 -5.14
N ALA A 28 7.87 8.11 -5.25
CA ALA A 28 6.79 7.60 -4.40
C ALA A 28 6.58 6.09 -4.55
N VAL A 29 6.58 5.60 -5.80
CA VAL A 29 6.45 4.18 -6.10
C VAL A 29 7.66 3.42 -5.55
N LEU A 30 8.89 3.92 -5.75
CA LEU A 30 10.10 3.29 -5.21
C LEU A 30 10.08 3.22 -3.68
N VAL A 31 9.65 4.29 -3.00
CA VAL A 31 9.54 4.32 -1.54
C VAL A 31 8.48 3.34 -1.05
N LEU A 32 7.29 3.31 -1.67
CA LEU A 32 6.24 2.35 -1.33
C LEU A 32 6.68 0.91 -1.57
N VAL A 33 7.28 0.62 -2.72
CA VAL A 33 7.80 -0.71 -3.05
C VAL A 33 8.91 -1.10 -2.08
N GLY A 34 9.86 -0.20 -1.82
CA GLY A 34 10.94 -0.42 -0.86
C GLY A 34 10.42 -0.69 0.55
N MET A 35 9.43 0.08 1.01
CA MET A 35 8.76 -0.11 2.30
C MET A 35 8.08 -1.49 2.38
N VAL A 36 7.28 -1.85 1.37
CA VAL A 36 6.61 -3.15 1.30
C VAL A 36 7.62 -4.29 1.28
N LEU A 37 8.72 -4.14 0.53
CA LEU A 37 9.80 -5.12 0.45
C LEU A 37 10.52 -5.27 1.79
N VAL A 38 10.96 -4.18 2.41
CA VAL A 38 11.65 -4.21 3.72
C VAL A 38 10.76 -4.88 4.75
N HIS A 39 9.49 -4.50 4.82
CA HIS A 39 8.56 -5.06 5.79
C HIS A 39 8.25 -6.53 5.50
N TRP A 40 8.05 -6.90 4.23
CA TRP A 40 7.92 -8.29 3.84
C TRP A 40 9.14 -9.11 4.24
N LEU A 41 10.35 -8.61 4.02
CA LEU A 41 11.57 -9.32 4.37
C LEU A 41 11.76 -9.45 5.89
N ALA A 42 11.30 -8.46 6.67
CA ALA A 42 11.41 -8.45 8.11
C ALA A 42 10.36 -9.31 8.85
N THR A 43 9.15 -9.48 8.29
CA THR A 43 8.02 -10.09 9.02
C THR A 43 7.82 -11.57 8.70
N VAL A 44 8.17 -12.48 9.61
CA VAL A 44 7.99 -13.93 9.41
C VAL A 44 6.87 -14.51 10.25
N PHE A 45 5.97 -15.19 9.55
CA PHE A 45 5.05 -16.12 10.18
C PHE A 45 5.73 -17.47 10.23
N VAL A 46 5.64 -18.17 11.35
CA VAL A 46 6.10 -19.55 11.47
C VAL A 46 4.87 -20.39 11.79
N SER A 47 4.51 -21.28 10.87
CA SER A 47 3.52 -22.32 11.11
C SER A 47 4.19 -23.47 11.85
N THR A 48 4.19 -23.39 13.18
CA THR A 48 4.25 -24.61 14.03
C THR A 48 2.81 -25.16 14.16
N PRO A 49 2.51 -26.26 14.89
CA PRO A 49 1.11 -26.63 15.21
C PRO A 49 0.24 -25.47 15.74
N GLN A 50 0.85 -24.34 16.12
CA GLN A 50 0.22 -23.03 16.24
C GLN A 50 0.95 -22.02 15.32
N VAL A 51 0.22 -21.14 14.64
CA VAL A 51 0.84 -20.03 13.87
C VAL A 51 1.44 -19.06 14.88
N ARG A 52 2.76 -18.86 14.86
CA ARG A 52 3.44 -17.86 15.68
C ARG A 52 4.12 -16.85 14.78
N VAL A 53 4.08 -15.58 15.14
CA VAL A 53 4.92 -14.57 14.49
C VAL A 53 6.33 -14.71 15.08
N ALA A 54 7.28 -15.19 14.28
CA ALA A 54 8.68 -15.18 14.69
C ALA A 54 9.23 -13.78 14.42
N GLY A 55 9.36 -12.99 15.47
CA GLY A 55 9.97 -11.67 15.40
C GLY A 55 11.43 -11.77 14.97
N GLU A 56 11.77 -10.98 13.95
CA GLU A 56 13.12 -10.66 13.44
C GLU A 56 14.02 -11.84 12.98
N PRO A 57 13.80 -12.36 11.76
CA PRO A 57 14.67 -13.37 11.16
C PRO A 57 15.85 -12.79 10.38
N ALA A 58 15.85 -11.48 10.11
CA ALA A 58 16.87 -10.82 9.31
C ALA A 58 17.96 -10.12 10.14
N GLY A 59 17.87 -10.12 11.48
CA GLY A 59 18.77 -9.35 12.36
C GLY A 59 18.73 -7.84 12.12
N LEU A 60 17.73 -7.36 11.37
CA LEU A 60 17.53 -5.95 11.11
C LEU A 60 16.87 -5.34 12.35
N PRO A 61 17.47 -4.30 12.96
CA PRO A 61 16.85 -3.63 14.10
C PRO A 61 15.49 -3.05 13.72
N SER A 62 14.44 -3.34 14.49
CA SER A 62 13.09 -2.78 14.31
C SER A 62 13.06 -1.25 14.09
N TRP A 63 13.97 -0.50 14.70
CA TRP A 63 14.07 0.96 14.53
C TRP A 63 14.48 1.40 13.12
N LEU A 64 15.09 0.53 12.30
CA LEU A 64 15.47 0.85 10.92
C LEU A 64 14.26 0.87 9.96
N THR A 65 13.16 0.21 10.33
CA THR A 65 11.94 0.25 9.52
C THR A 65 11.23 1.60 9.66
N TRP A 66 11.34 2.24 10.82
CA TRP A 66 10.65 3.48 11.21
C TRP A 66 10.89 4.67 10.25
N PRO A 67 12.15 5.04 9.91
CA PRO A 67 12.42 6.14 9.00
C PRO A 67 11.84 5.92 7.61
N VAL A 68 11.82 4.66 7.13
CA VAL A 68 11.27 4.30 5.82
C VAL A 68 9.74 4.41 5.84
N GLN A 69 9.08 3.95 6.91
CA GLN A 69 7.62 4.09 7.03
C GLN A 69 7.21 5.57 7.08
N LEU A 70 7.97 6.38 7.83
CA LEU A 70 7.71 7.81 7.95
C LEU A 70 7.98 8.56 6.64
N ALA A 71 9.04 8.21 5.91
CA ALA A 71 9.33 8.75 4.59
C ALA A 71 8.26 8.38 3.56
N ALA A 72 7.73 7.16 3.62
CA ALA A 72 6.56 6.79 2.83
C ALA A 72 5.39 7.71 3.16
N LEU A 73 5.07 7.92 4.44
CA LEU A 73 3.97 8.78 4.89
C LEU A 73 4.11 10.26 4.51
N THR A 74 5.31 10.82 4.47
CA THR A 74 5.51 12.20 4.01
C THR A 74 5.29 12.34 2.52
N VAL A 75 5.68 11.34 1.73
CA VAL A 75 5.35 11.27 0.30
C VAL A 75 3.84 11.09 0.09
N LEU A 76 3.19 10.30 0.96
CA LEU A 76 1.73 10.13 0.99
C LEU A 76 0.99 11.44 1.31
N ALA A 77 1.54 12.28 2.21
CA ALA A 77 0.96 13.55 2.66
C ALA A 77 0.81 14.58 1.57
N GLY A 78 1.77 14.64 0.65
CA GLY A 78 1.74 15.58 -0.48
C GLY A 78 0.53 15.39 -1.41
N GLY A 79 -0.10 14.21 -1.42
CA GLY A 79 -1.23 13.89 -2.30
C GLY A 79 -2.62 14.14 -1.72
N HIS A 80 -2.76 14.33 -0.39
CA HIS A 80 -4.05 14.32 0.31
C HIS A 80 -4.36 15.59 1.13
N ALA A 81 -3.58 16.66 0.95
CA ALA A 81 -3.58 17.85 1.82
C ALA A 81 -4.88 18.71 1.81
N SER A 82 -5.99 18.25 1.24
CA SER A 82 -7.21 19.05 1.06
C SER A 82 -8.45 18.53 1.78
N ASP A 83 -8.49 17.26 2.22
CA ASP A 83 -9.70 16.67 2.84
C ASP A 83 -9.44 16.27 4.29
N ARG A 84 -10.21 16.88 5.22
CA ARG A 84 -10.11 16.64 6.67
C ARG A 84 -10.93 15.43 7.14
N ARG A 85 -11.58 14.71 6.23
CA ARG A 85 -12.37 13.52 6.55
C ARG A 85 -11.46 12.30 6.75
N VAL A 86 -11.85 11.41 7.66
CA VAL A 86 -11.22 10.08 7.76
C VAL A 86 -11.30 9.42 6.40
N PRO A 87 -10.15 9.04 5.79
CA PRO A 87 -10.17 8.46 4.45
C PRO A 87 -10.99 7.17 4.46
N ARG A 88 -11.86 7.00 3.45
CA ARG A 88 -12.72 5.82 3.33
C ARG A 88 -11.94 4.51 3.43
N SER A 89 -10.71 4.49 2.89
CA SER A 89 -9.82 3.33 2.94
C SER A 89 -9.52 2.87 4.37
N VAL A 90 -9.42 3.78 5.33
CA VAL A 90 -9.23 3.45 6.76
C VAL A 90 -10.46 2.74 7.31
N VAL A 91 -11.65 3.26 7.04
CA VAL A 91 -12.91 2.64 7.48
C VAL A 91 -13.08 1.25 6.85
N THR A 92 -12.87 1.12 5.54
CA THR A 92 -12.95 -0.16 4.83
C THR A 92 -11.96 -1.17 5.40
N PHE A 93 -10.72 -0.74 5.67
CA PHE A 93 -9.70 -1.57 6.29
C PHE A 93 -10.12 -2.08 7.67
N LEU A 94 -10.59 -1.19 8.55
CA LEU A 94 -11.03 -1.55 9.90
C LEU A 94 -12.23 -2.51 9.88
N LEU A 95 -13.24 -2.24 9.06
CA LEU A 95 -14.42 -3.10 8.93
C LEU A 95 -14.07 -4.49 8.39
N ALA A 96 -13.20 -4.55 7.37
CA ALA A 96 -12.73 -5.80 6.81
C ALA A 96 -11.97 -6.63 7.86
N TRP A 97 -11.17 -5.97 8.71
CA TRP A 97 -10.47 -6.66 9.78
C TRP A 97 -11.41 -7.15 10.87
N VAL A 98 -12.43 -6.38 11.27
CA VAL A 98 -13.47 -6.87 12.19
C VAL A 98 -14.11 -8.16 11.65
N ALA A 99 -14.48 -8.19 10.36
CA ALA A 99 -15.00 -9.39 9.73
C ALA A 99 -13.97 -10.53 9.70
N GLY A 100 -12.71 -10.23 9.36
CA GLY A 100 -11.60 -11.19 9.37
C GLY A 100 -11.40 -11.84 10.74
N LEU A 101 -11.47 -11.09 11.83
CA LEU A 101 -11.34 -11.63 13.19
C LEU A 101 -12.45 -12.63 13.52
N VAL A 102 -13.69 -12.30 13.14
CA VAL A 102 -14.83 -13.22 13.30
C VAL A 102 -14.58 -14.52 12.54
N VAL A 103 -14.06 -14.43 11.30
CA VAL A 103 -13.71 -15.60 10.50
C VAL A 103 -12.59 -16.42 11.16
N LEU A 104 -11.53 -15.77 11.67
CA LEU A 104 -10.43 -16.47 12.34
C LEU A 104 -10.92 -17.21 13.59
N LEU A 105 -11.70 -16.55 14.43
CA LEU A 105 -12.27 -17.17 15.63
C LEU A 105 -13.21 -18.33 15.27
N ALA A 106 -14.05 -18.17 14.24
CA ALA A 106 -14.95 -19.22 13.77
C ALA A 106 -14.21 -20.43 13.17
N ASN A 107 -12.97 -20.24 12.67
CA ASN A 107 -12.11 -21.32 12.18
C ASN A 107 -11.27 -21.97 13.29
N GLY A 108 -11.51 -21.63 14.56
CA GLY A 108 -10.85 -22.25 15.70
C GLY A 108 -9.41 -21.76 15.95
N TYR A 109 -8.99 -20.65 15.33
CA TYR A 109 -7.71 -20.04 15.69
C TYR A 109 -7.75 -19.56 17.15
N SER A 110 -6.67 -19.81 17.89
CA SER A 110 -6.61 -19.42 19.30
C SER A 110 -6.59 -17.89 19.47
N ARG A 111 -7.03 -17.41 20.63
CA ARG A 111 -7.01 -15.99 20.98
C ARG A 111 -5.61 -15.37 20.85
N ASP A 112 -4.57 -16.14 21.17
CA ASP A 112 -3.18 -15.70 21.06
C ASP A 112 -2.77 -15.47 19.60
N VAL A 113 -3.15 -16.39 18.69
CA VAL A 113 -2.90 -16.23 17.25
C VAL A 113 -3.62 -14.99 16.72
N VAL A 114 -4.90 -14.83 17.08
CA VAL A 114 -5.70 -13.68 16.68
C VAL A 114 -5.09 -12.38 17.20
N TRP A 115 -4.62 -12.37 18.45
CA TRP A 115 -3.94 -11.21 19.03
C TRP A 115 -2.62 -10.88 18.33
N GLN A 116 -1.79 -11.88 18.02
CA GLN A 116 -0.56 -11.68 17.26
C GLN A 116 -0.82 -11.13 15.86
N VAL A 117 -1.83 -11.68 15.17
CA VAL A 117 -2.27 -11.17 13.86
C VAL A 117 -2.70 -9.71 13.96
N LEU A 118 -3.49 -9.37 14.98
CA LEU A 118 -3.91 -7.99 15.23
C LEU A 118 -2.74 -7.04 15.46
N LEU A 119 -1.77 -7.43 16.29
CA LEU A 119 -0.59 -6.59 16.56
C LEU A 119 0.18 -6.28 15.28
N VAL A 120 0.38 -7.30 14.41
CA VAL A 120 1.08 -7.11 13.14
C VAL A 120 0.30 -6.21 12.20
N VAL A 121 -1.00 -6.41 12.08
CA VAL A 121 -1.84 -5.73 11.09
C VAL A 121 -2.16 -4.29 11.48
N LEU A 122 -2.27 -4.01 12.78
CA LEU A 122 -2.57 -2.68 13.30
C LEU A 122 -1.31 -1.84 13.53
N GLU A 123 -0.12 -2.41 13.33
CA GLU A 123 1.15 -1.67 13.34
C GLU A 123 1.14 -0.38 12.48
N PRO A 124 0.44 -0.25 11.33
CA PRO A 124 0.44 0.97 10.53
C PRO A 124 -0.34 2.10 11.21
N LEU A 125 -1.27 1.78 12.12
CA LEU A 125 -2.22 2.75 12.67
C LEU A 125 -1.56 3.85 13.50
N PRO A 126 -0.59 3.58 14.40
CA PRO A 126 0.20 4.62 15.04
C PRO A 126 0.82 5.61 14.04
N TYR A 127 1.30 5.13 12.89
CA TYR A 127 1.89 6.00 11.87
C TYR A 127 0.83 6.80 11.11
N VAL A 128 -0.35 6.21 10.83
CA VAL A 128 -1.50 6.95 10.29
C VAL A 128 -1.97 8.02 11.28
N ALA A 129 -2.00 7.72 12.58
CA ALA A 129 -2.37 8.68 13.61
C ALA A 129 -1.36 9.84 13.70
N ALA A 130 -0.05 9.53 13.69
CA ALA A 130 1.00 10.54 13.64
C ALA A 130 0.90 11.41 12.37
N TYR A 131 0.65 10.79 11.22
CA TYR A 131 0.38 11.48 9.96
C TYR A 131 -0.82 12.43 10.07
N LEU A 132 -1.97 11.95 10.57
CA LEU A 132 -3.18 12.75 10.72
C LEU A 132 -2.97 13.89 11.70
N PHE A 133 -2.23 13.66 12.79
CA PHE A 133 -1.85 14.68 13.75
C PHE A 133 -0.97 15.76 13.12
N ILE A 134 0.05 15.38 12.33
CA ILE A 134 0.93 16.30 11.59
C ILE A 134 0.14 17.13 10.56
N VAL A 135 -0.85 16.54 9.91
CA VAL A 135 -1.72 17.23 8.94
C VAL A 135 -2.71 18.15 9.65
N ALA A 136 -3.30 17.73 10.76
CA ALA A 136 -4.30 18.47 11.52
C ALA A 136 -3.71 19.65 12.31
N GLY A 137 -2.49 19.49 12.86
CA GLY A 137 -1.80 20.50 13.66
C GLY A 137 -1.15 21.62 12.85
N ARG A 138 -1.30 21.64 11.52
CA ARG A 138 -0.69 22.68 10.68
C ARG A 138 -1.60 23.91 10.55
N PRO A 139 -1.20 25.09 11.07
CA PRO A 139 -1.97 26.32 10.94
C PRO A 139 -1.85 26.85 9.51
N GLY A 140 -2.80 26.49 8.62
CA GLY A 140 -3.05 27.14 7.32
C GLY A 140 -1.92 27.13 6.27
N GLY A 141 -0.68 26.82 6.62
CA GLY A 141 0.47 26.76 5.73
C GLY A 141 0.83 25.33 5.43
N GLY A 142 0.35 24.83 4.29
CA GLY A 142 0.87 23.59 3.71
C GLY A 142 2.39 23.69 3.61
N PHE A 143 3.10 22.63 4.00
CA PHE A 143 4.44 22.47 3.48
C PHE A 143 4.28 22.36 1.96
N GLY A 144 4.68 23.40 1.25
CA GLY A 144 4.88 23.36 -0.18
C GLY A 144 6.05 22.42 -0.49
N VAL A 145 5.89 21.12 -0.27
CA VAL A 145 6.53 20.11 -1.11
C VAL A 145 5.52 19.83 -2.22
N ALA A 146 5.29 20.85 -3.04
CA ALA A 146 4.63 20.79 -4.33
C ALA A 146 3.39 19.87 -4.42
N GLY A 147 2.35 20.21 -3.65
CA GLY A 147 0.99 19.93 -4.07
C GLY A 147 0.67 20.80 -5.29
N GLY A 148 0.97 20.28 -6.49
CA GLY A 148 0.08 20.41 -7.64
C GLY A 148 -0.32 21.80 -8.15
N THR A 149 0.52 22.80 -8.02
CA THR A 149 0.80 23.69 -9.15
C THR A 149 2.31 23.72 -9.27
N ASP A 150 2.87 23.13 -10.33
CA ASP A 150 4.07 23.75 -10.89
C ASP A 150 3.75 25.25 -10.99
N GLY A 151 4.69 26.15 -10.72
CA GLY A 151 4.49 27.61 -10.75
C GLY A 151 4.01 28.19 -12.11
N ASP A 152 3.50 27.33 -12.98
CA ASP A 152 3.05 27.45 -14.35
C ASP A 152 1.58 26.96 -14.54
N GLY A 153 0.84 26.65 -13.46
CA GLY A 153 -0.60 26.34 -13.52
C GLY A 153 -0.97 24.98 -14.13
N ARG A 154 -0.02 24.04 -14.24
CA ARG A 154 -0.28 22.72 -14.85
C ARG A 154 -0.89 21.75 -13.86
N VAL A 155 -2.09 21.27 -14.20
CA VAL A 155 -2.83 20.23 -13.47
C VAL A 155 -1.94 18.99 -13.34
N ALA A 156 -1.73 18.50 -12.11
CA ALA A 156 -0.89 17.32 -11.81
C ALA A 156 -1.10 16.18 -12.81
N GLY A 157 -0.05 15.48 -13.22
CA GLY A 157 -0.17 14.39 -14.20
C GLY A 157 -1.13 13.29 -13.72
N ARG A 158 -1.80 12.59 -14.66
CA ARG A 158 -2.54 11.33 -14.37
C ARG A 158 -1.77 10.34 -13.47
N PRO A 159 -0.45 10.12 -13.63
CA PRO A 159 0.31 9.24 -12.73
C PRO A 159 0.42 9.77 -11.29
N ALA A 160 0.53 11.09 -11.07
CA ALA A 160 0.60 11.65 -9.72
C ALA A 160 -0.73 11.50 -8.96
N ARG A 161 -1.86 11.69 -9.67
CA ARG A 161 -3.18 11.41 -9.12
C ARG A 161 -3.39 9.94 -8.77
N LEU A 162 -2.91 9.02 -9.62
CA LEU A 162 -3.01 7.58 -9.36
C LEU A 162 -2.11 7.17 -8.19
N GLY A 163 -0.87 7.68 -8.18
CA GLY A 163 0.09 7.46 -7.09
C GLY A 163 -0.51 7.88 -5.75
N GLY A 164 -1.01 9.11 -5.65
CA GLY A 164 -1.69 9.61 -4.45
C GLY A 164 -2.94 8.81 -4.08
N ARG A 165 -3.78 8.41 -5.05
CA ARG A 165 -5.02 7.66 -4.78
C ARG A 165 -4.78 6.30 -4.11
N PHE A 166 -3.82 5.53 -4.60
CA PHE A 166 -3.58 4.17 -4.12
C PHE A 166 -2.64 4.09 -2.94
N ALA A 167 -1.97 5.19 -2.65
CA ALA A 167 -0.94 5.34 -1.68
C ALA A 167 -1.37 4.90 -0.27
N LEU A 168 -2.45 5.48 0.27
CA LEU A 168 -2.99 5.11 1.57
C LEU A 168 -3.59 3.69 1.61
N PRO A 169 -4.41 3.25 0.62
CA PRO A 169 -4.81 1.86 0.52
C PRO A 169 -3.62 0.88 0.54
N VAL A 170 -2.60 1.09 -0.28
CA VAL A 170 -1.40 0.25 -0.31
C VAL A 170 -0.72 0.23 1.06
N PHE A 171 -0.56 1.39 1.70
CA PHE A 171 0.02 1.49 3.04
C PHE A 171 -0.80 0.73 4.10
N LEU A 172 -2.13 0.75 4.04
CA LEU A 172 -2.94 -0.01 5.00
C LEU A 172 -2.91 -1.52 4.72
N TRP A 173 -3.06 -1.91 3.46
CA TRP A 173 -3.26 -3.30 3.07
C TRP A 173 -1.97 -4.12 2.95
N HIS A 174 -0.80 -3.49 2.82
CA HIS A 174 0.44 -4.24 2.58
C HIS A 174 0.80 -5.23 3.69
N GLN A 175 0.54 -4.90 4.96
CA GLN A 175 0.77 -5.83 6.08
C GLN A 175 -0.25 -6.95 6.18
N THR A 176 -1.46 -6.70 5.69
CA THR A 176 -2.54 -7.71 5.66
C THR A 176 -2.22 -8.83 4.68
N VAL A 177 -1.50 -8.52 3.60
CA VAL A 177 -1.24 -9.45 2.51
C VAL A 177 -0.41 -10.67 2.96
N PRO A 178 0.77 -10.51 3.60
CA PRO A 178 1.52 -11.64 4.17
C PRO A 178 0.70 -12.50 5.12
N VAL A 179 -0.13 -11.88 5.97
CA VAL A 179 -0.99 -12.60 6.93
C VAL A 179 -2.01 -13.46 6.19
N ILE A 180 -2.74 -12.89 5.23
CA ILE A 180 -3.76 -13.62 4.46
C ILE A 180 -3.11 -14.78 3.71
N VAL A 181 -2.00 -14.53 3.02
CA VAL A 181 -1.32 -15.56 2.23
C VAL A 181 -0.80 -16.66 3.13
N ALA A 182 -0.15 -16.34 4.24
CA ALA A 182 0.34 -17.33 5.20
C ALA A 182 -0.79 -18.17 5.80
N LEU A 183 -1.90 -17.53 6.22
CA LEU A 183 -3.08 -18.21 6.77
C LEU A 183 -3.76 -19.12 5.74
N ALA A 184 -3.95 -18.63 4.51
CA ALA A 184 -4.55 -19.40 3.42
C ALA A 184 -3.73 -20.66 3.07
N THR A 185 -2.40 -20.59 3.22
CA THR A 185 -1.51 -21.72 2.95
C THR A 185 -1.24 -22.62 4.16
N THR A 186 -1.76 -22.32 5.35
CA THR A 186 -1.48 -23.12 6.57
C THR A 186 -1.77 -24.61 6.40
N ARG A 187 -2.83 -24.96 5.66
CA ARG A 187 -3.22 -26.35 5.40
C ARG A 187 -2.24 -27.12 4.50
N LEU A 188 -1.36 -26.41 3.79
CA LEU A 188 -0.33 -27.00 2.93
C LEU A 188 0.94 -27.34 3.72
N GLY A 189 0.98 -27.06 5.02
CA GLY A 189 2.16 -27.20 5.87
C GLY A 189 3.12 -26.01 5.77
N PRO A 190 4.33 -26.15 6.33
CA PRO A 190 5.36 -25.10 6.28
C PRO A 190 5.90 -24.93 4.84
N LEU A 191 5.66 -23.76 4.26
CA LEU A 191 6.15 -23.36 2.94
C LEU A 191 7.41 -22.48 3.06
N PRO A 192 8.51 -22.83 2.38
CA PRO A 192 9.75 -22.06 2.37
C PRO A 192 9.52 -20.59 1.99
N GLY A 193 10.14 -19.68 2.74
CA GLY A 193 10.07 -18.24 2.47
C GLY A 193 8.75 -17.57 2.84
N LEU A 194 7.70 -18.31 3.20
CA LEU A 194 6.40 -17.76 3.61
C LEU A 194 6.10 -18.01 5.09
N ASN A 195 5.89 -19.27 5.45
CA ASN A 195 5.51 -19.68 6.81
C ASN A 195 6.38 -20.80 7.41
N ALA A 196 7.44 -21.24 6.71
CA ALA A 196 8.46 -22.13 7.24
C ALA A 196 9.51 -21.36 8.06
N VAL A 197 10.11 -22.07 9.03
CA VAL A 197 11.24 -21.57 9.81
C VAL A 197 12.38 -21.15 8.86
N PRO A 198 12.98 -19.97 9.03
CA PRO A 198 14.13 -19.54 8.24
C PRO A 198 15.31 -20.51 8.37
N THR A 199 15.83 -20.99 7.24
CA THR A 199 17.05 -21.80 7.16
C THR A 199 18.12 -21.06 6.35
N ALA A 200 19.40 -21.30 6.65
CA ALA A 200 20.50 -20.43 6.23
C ALA A 200 20.75 -20.34 4.71
N SER A 201 20.47 -21.37 3.91
CA SER A 201 20.95 -21.42 2.51
C SER A 201 19.88 -21.24 1.43
N GLY A 202 18.59 -21.46 1.72
CA GLY A 202 17.52 -21.44 0.71
C GLY A 202 16.38 -20.47 0.96
N TRP A 203 16.35 -19.83 2.13
CA TRP A 203 15.17 -19.08 2.56
C TRP A 203 14.96 -17.77 1.80
N TRP A 204 16.03 -17.02 1.50
CA TRP A 204 15.94 -15.74 0.80
C TRP A 204 15.38 -15.87 -0.63
N PRO A 205 15.90 -16.76 -1.50
CA PRO A 205 15.33 -16.95 -2.84
C PRO A 205 13.87 -17.40 -2.79
N ALA A 206 13.52 -18.31 -1.88
CA ALA A 206 12.14 -18.75 -1.69
C ALA A 206 11.21 -17.60 -1.29
N ARG A 207 11.67 -16.70 -0.43
CA ARG A 207 10.92 -15.51 0.00
C ARG A 207 10.70 -14.50 -1.13
N LEU A 208 11.71 -14.33 -2.00
CA LEU A 208 11.58 -13.48 -3.18
C LEU A 208 10.60 -14.07 -4.21
N ALA A 209 10.53 -15.40 -4.32
CA ALA A 209 9.60 -16.07 -5.23
C ALA A 209 8.11 -15.82 -4.89
N TRP A 210 7.79 -15.40 -3.66
CA TRP A 210 6.43 -15.04 -3.24
C TRP A 210 6.01 -13.61 -3.64
N LEU A 211 6.94 -12.74 -4.04
CA LEU A 211 6.61 -11.35 -4.37
C LEU A 211 5.51 -11.18 -5.43
N PRO A 212 5.45 -11.98 -6.52
CA PRO A 212 4.37 -11.87 -7.50
C PRO A 212 3.00 -12.20 -6.89
N VAL A 213 2.92 -13.19 -6.00
CA VAL A 213 1.68 -13.60 -5.34
C VAL A 213 1.22 -12.50 -4.38
N LEU A 214 2.12 -11.98 -3.54
CA LEU A 214 1.82 -10.89 -2.61
C LEU A 214 1.37 -9.63 -3.37
N ALA A 215 2.04 -9.28 -4.47
CA ALA A 215 1.66 -8.15 -5.31
C ALA A 215 0.26 -8.32 -5.91
N ALA A 216 -0.08 -9.53 -6.38
CA ALA A 216 -1.41 -9.83 -6.92
C ALA A 216 -2.51 -9.72 -5.85
N VAL A 217 -2.28 -10.28 -4.66
CA VAL A 217 -3.23 -10.20 -3.54
C VAL A 217 -3.41 -8.75 -3.08
N LEU A 218 -2.32 -7.98 -2.96
CA LEU A 218 -2.37 -6.56 -2.62
C LEU A 218 -3.19 -5.77 -3.64
N ALA A 219 -2.94 -6.00 -4.94
CA ALA A 219 -3.69 -5.35 -6.00
C ALA A 219 -5.20 -5.70 -5.93
N GLY A 220 -5.53 -6.96 -5.64
CA GLY A 220 -6.90 -7.42 -5.43
C GLY A 220 -7.58 -6.73 -4.25
N LEU A 221 -6.94 -6.70 -3.08
CA LEU A 221 -7.49 -6.04 -1.88
C LEU A 221 -7.71 -4.55 -2.10
N VAL A 222 -6.74 -3.86 -2.72
CA VAL A 222 -6.88 -2.44 -3.06
C VAL A 222 -8.02 -2.22 -4.04
N ALA A 223 -8.16 -3.06 -5.07
CA ALA A 223 -9.25 -2.96 -6.03
C ALA A 223 -10.63 -3.19 -5.39
N LEU A 224 -10.75 -4.17 -4.50
CA LEU A 224 -11.98 -4.46 -3.75
C LEU A 224 -12.35 -3.30 -2.82
N ALA A 225 -11.37 -2.76 -2.08
CA ALA A 225 -11.59 -1.63 -1.18
C ALA A 225 -12.07 -0.37 -1.94
N GLU A 226 -11.54 -0.12 -3.13
CA GLU A 226 -11.98 0.96 -4.01
C GLU A 226 -13.33 0.69 -4.67
N GLY A 227 -13.63 -0.56 -5.01
CA GLY A 227 -14.89 -1.00 -5.62
C GLY A 227 -16.08 -0.90 -4.67
N ALA A 228 -15.89 -1.29 -3.40
CA ALA A 228 -16.90 -1.19 -2.35
C ALA A 228 -17.41 0.26 -2.13
N GLY A 229 -16.59 1.26 -2.46
CA GLY A 229 -16.95 2.67 -2.36
C GLY A 229 -17.79 3.22 -3.53
N ARG A 230 -17.87 2.53 -4.67
CA ARG A 230 -18.58 3.03 -5.88
C ARG A 230 -20.03 2.56 -5.99
N GLY A 231 -20.47 1.66 -5.11
CA GLY A 231 -21.77 0.98 -5.21
C GLY A 231 -23.00 1.74 -4.70
N ARG A 232 -22.92 3.04 -4.39
CA ARG A 232 -24.11 3.84 -4.03
C ARG A 232 -24.58 4.66 -5.23
N PRO A 233 -25.60 4.22 -5.99
CA PRO A 233 -26.32 5.14 -6.86
C PRO A 233 -26.95 6.23 -5.98
N ALA A 234 -26.74 7.49 -6.35
CA ALA A 234 -27.48 8.61 -5.78
C ALA A 234 -28.97 8.32 -5.97
N ARG A 235 -29.70 8.19 -4.87
CA ARG A 235 -31.15 8.30 -4.85
C ARG A 235 -31.51 9.72 -4.49
#